data_AF-U6CXN4-F1
#
_entry.id   AF-U6CXN4-F1
#
_cell.length_a   1.000
_cell.length_b   1.000
_cell.length_c   1.000
_cell.angle_alpha   90.00
_cell.angle_beta   90.00
_cell.angle_gamma   90.00
#
_symmetry.space_group_name_H-M   'P 1'
#
loop_
_entity.id
_entity.type
_entity.pdbx_description
1 polymer ?
#
loop_
_entity_poly.entity_id
_entity_poly.type
_entity_poly.pdbx_seq_one_letter_code
_entity_poly.pdbx_strand_id
1 'polypeptide(L)'
;VLMKSSPEVSSINQEALVLTAKATELFVQHLAACSYRRGSGRERKALTYTDLSKTAEESETFQFLADILPKKILASKYLKMLKEKRDEDEEENDSGDGNDGDEAES
;
A
#
# COMPACT_ATOMS: atom_id res chain seq x y z
N VAL A 1 -4.62 25.52 4.98
CA VAL A 1 -4.34 25.16 6.40
C VAL A 1 -3.25 24.10 6.50
N LEU A 2 -3.21 23.06 5.65
CA LEU A 2 -2.15 22.03 5.61
C LEU A 2 -0.71 22.55 5.76
N MET A 3 -0.26 23.50 4.94
CA MET A 3 1.14 23.96 4.96
C MET A 3 1.54 24.75 6.23
N LYS A 4 0.58 25.34 6.97
CA LYS A 4 0.82 26.04 8.24
C LYS A 4 0.56 25.16 9.47
N SER A 5 0.14 23.91 9.27
CA SER A 5 -0.06 22.95 10.37
C SER A 5 1.25 22.40 10.90
N SER A 6 2.32 22.48 10.12
CA SER A 6 3.67 22.12 10.56
C SER A 6 4.24 23.24 11.43
N PRO A 7 4.59 22.95 12.70
CA PRO A 7 5.06 23.96 13.64
C PRO A 7 6.37 24.65 13.23
N GLU A 8 7.14 24.04 12.33
CA GLU A 8 8.40 24.60 11.81
C GLU A 8 8.20 25.64 10.68
N VAL A 9 6.98 25.76 10.14
CA VAL A 9 6.69 26.67 9.03
C VAL A 9 6.10 27.97 9.56
N SER A 10 6.96 28.95 9.84
CA SER A 10 6.57 30.26 10.38
C SER A 10 5.94 31.20 9.34
N SER A 11 6.41 31.15 8.10
CA SER A 11 5.88 31.95 7.00
C SER A 11 6.04 31.26 5.65
N ILE A 12 5.14 31.54 4.71
CA ILE A 12 5.10 30.95 3.37
C ILE A 12 4.86 32.08 2.37
N ASN A 13 5.64 32.12 1.30
CA ASN A 13 5.44 33.05 0.19
C ASN A 13 4.08 32.78 -0.50
N GLN A 14 3.33 33.83 -0.83
CA GLN A 14 2.04 33.75 -1.50
C GLN A 14 2.10 33.05 -2.86
N GLU A 15 3.17 33.25 -3.64
CA GLU A 15 3.35 32.59 -4.93
C GLU A 15 3.56 31.08 -4.76
N ALA A 16 4.32 30.67 -3.73
CA ALA A 16 4.51 29.26 -3.41
C ALA A 16 3.20 28.58 -3.00
N LEU A 17 2.31 29.31 -2.32
CA LEU A 17 0.96 28.83 -1.99
C LEU A 17 0.14 28.57 -3.26
N VAL A 18 0.12 29.53 -4.19
CA VAL A 18 -0.61 29.42 -5.46
C VAL A 18 -0.05 28.27 -6.31
N LEU A 19 1.28 28.17 -6.40
CA LEU A 19 1.95 27.09 -7.13
C LEU A 19 1.61 25.72 -6.54
N THR A 20 1.67 25.58 -5.22
CA THR A 20 1.34 24.32 -4.52
C THR A 20 -0.12 23.94 -4.73
N ALA A 21 -1.03 24.92 -4.70
CA ALA A 21 -2.44 24.67 -5.01
C ALA A 21 -2.62 24.15 -6.44
N LYS A 22 -1.93 24.76 -7.42
CA LYS A 22 -1.99 24.30 -8.82
C LYS A 22 -1.36 22.93 -9.02
N ALA A 23 -0.23 22.66 -8.37
CA ALA A 23 0.40 21.35 -8.38
C ALA A 23 -0.53 20.28 -7.78
N THR A 24 -1.27 20.61 -6.72
CA THR A 24 -2.24 19.70 -6.09
C THR A 24 -3.41 19.40 -7.03
N GLU A 25 -3.91 20.40 -7.76
CA GLU A 25 -4.96 20.18 -8.78
C GLU A 25 -4.49 19.22 -9.88
N LEU A 26 -3.28 19.46 -10.41
CA LEU A 26 -2.66 18.59 -11.42
C LEU A 26 -2.39 17.18 -10.88
N PHE A 27 -1.97 17.08 -9.62
CA PHE A 27 -1.75 15.81 -8.94
C PHE A 27 -3.04 14.98 -8.88
N VAL A 28 -4.17 15.57 -8.45
CA VAL A 28 -5.47 14.87 -8.39
C VAL A 28 -5.92 14.42 -9.78
N GLN A 29 -5.78 15.28 -10.79
CA GLN A 29 -6.07 14.93 -12.18
C GLN A 29 -5.21 13.76 -12.66
N HIS A 30 -3.90 13.80 -12.37
CA HIS A 30 -2.95 12.77 -12.77
C HIS A 30 -3.24 11.43 -12.09
N LEU A 31 -3.50 11.44 -10.78
CA LEU A 31 -3.88 10.26 -10.00
C LEU A 31 -5.15 9.61 -10.57
N ALA A 32 -6.18 10.41 -10.84
CA ALA A 32 -7.45 9.92 -11.41
C ALA A 32 -7.24 9.31 -12.81
N ALA A 33 -6.49 9.99 -13.69
CA ALA A 33 -6.23 9.52 -15.05
C ALA A 33 -5.37 8.25 -15.07
N CYS A 34 -4.35 8.15 -14.21
CA CYS A 34 -3.53 6.96 -14.06
C CYS A 34 -4.36 5.79 -13.54
N SER A 35 -5.16 6.03 -12.50
CA SER A 35 -6.01 5.00 -11.90
C SER A 35 -7.09 4.50 -12.86
N TYR A 36 -7.69 5.40 -13.64
CA TYR A 36 -8.69 5.05 -14.64
C TYR A 36 -8.11 4.21 -15.79
N ARG A 37 -6.87 4.49 -16.21
CA ARG A 37 -6.19 3.79 -17.30
C ARG A 37 -5.60 2.45 -16.89
N ARG A 38 -5.03 2.35 -15.68
CA ARG A 38 -4.40 1.12 -15.16
C ARG A 38 -5.43 0.14 -14.60
N GLY A 39 -6.50 0.65 -13.99
CA GLY A 39 -7.62 -0.18 -13.54
C GLY A 39 -8.57 -0.57 -14.67
N SER A 40 -9.69 -1.22 -14.32
CA SER A 40 -10.74 -1.56 -15.31
C SER A 40 -11.67 -0.37 -15.60
N GLY A 41 -11.19 0.85 -15.38
CA GLY A 41 -11.98 2.07 -15.54
C GLY A 41 -12.47 2.26 -16.97
N ARG A 42 -11.67 1.88 -17.97
CA ARG A 42 -12.06 1.91 -19.40
C ARG A 42 -13.23 0.99 -19.72
N GLU A 43 -13.23 -0.21 -19.15
CA GLU A 43 -14.27 -1.22 -19.39
C GLU A 43 -15.57 -0.81 -18.69
N ARG A 44 -15.46 -0.41 -17.42
CA ARG A 44 -16.60 -0.02 -16.57
C ARG A 44 -17.11 1.40 -16.83
N LYS A 45 -16.36 2.20 -17.60
CA LYS A 45 -16.56 3.65 -17.78
C LYS A 45 -16.71 4.41 -16.46
N ALA A 46 -16.06 3.91 -15.40
CA ALA A 46 -16.18 4.42 -14.05
C ALA A 46 -14.88 4.19 -13.27
N LEU A 47 -14.45 5.17 -12.49
CA LEU A 47 -13.32 5.05 -11.58
C LEU A 47 -13.81 4.55 -10.21
N THR A 48 -13.20 3.48 -9.69
CA THR A 48 -13.55 2.95 -8.36
C THR A 48 -12.39 3.07 -7.38
N TYR A 49 -12.70 2.92 -6.09
CA TYR A 49 -11.69 2.89 -5.04
C TYR A 49 -10.61 1.83 -5.29
N THR A 50 -10.99 0.64 -5.77
CA THR A 50 -10.04 -0.45 -6.06
C THR A 50 -9.02 -0.04 -7.12
N ASP A 51 -9.44 0.76 -8.11
CA ASP A 51 -8.55 1.26 -9.15
C ASP A 51 -7.52 2.27 -8.57
N LEU A 52 -7.97 3.11 -7.64
CA LEU A 52 -7.11 4.06 -6.89
C LEU A 52 -6.13 3.34 -5.97
N SER A 53 -6.60 2.43 -5.11
CA SER A 53 -5.74 1.73 -4.15
C SER A 53 -4.70 0.84 -4.83
N LYS A 54 -5.04 0.21 -5.97
CA LYS A 54 -4.07 -0.53 -6.78
C LYS A 54 -3.01 0.39 -7.37
N THR A 55 -3.43 1.52 -7.92
CA THR A 55 -2.49 2.48 -8.52
C THR A 55 -1.53 3.08 -7.49
N ALA A 56 -2.01 3.33 -6.26
CA ALA A 56 -1.18 3.79 -5.15
C ALA A 56 -0.13 2.76 -4.71
N GLU A 57 -0.47 1.47 -4.69
CA GLU A 57 0.46 0.40 -4.30
C GLU A 57 1.48 0.06 -5.41
N GLU A 58 1.04 0.05 -6.67
CA GLU A 58 1.83 -0.43 -7.81
C GLU A 58 2.62 0.67 -8.52
N SER A 59 2.70 1.87 -7.94
CA SER A 59 3.38 3.02 -8.54
C SER A 59 4.27 3.69 -7.52
N GLU A 60 5.57 3.70 -7.77
CA GLU A 60 6.57 4.36 -6.92
C GLU A 60 6.21 5.82 -6.64
N THR A 61 5.75 6.55 -7.67
CA THR A 61 5.33 7.96 -7.55
C THR A 61 4.17 8.18 -6.57
N PHE A 62 3.35 7.16 -6.30
CA PHE A 62 2.18 7.24 -5.44
C PHE A 62 2.35 6.47 -4.12
N GLN A 63 3.55 5.95 -3.83
CA GLN A 63 3.79 5.11 -2.66
C GLN A 63 3.51 5.83 -1.33
N PHE A 64 3.64 7.16 -1.29
CA PHE A 64 3.27 8.00 -0.14
C PHE A 64 1.77 7.95 0.21
N LEU A 65 0.92 7.44 -0.70
CA LEU A 65 -0.51 7.25 -0.48
C LEU A 65 -0.86 5.85 0.05
N ALA A 66 0.09 4.91 0.16
CA ALA A 66 -0.21 3.53 0.52
C ALA A 66 -0.98 3.41 1.86
N ASP A 67 -0.57 4.21 2.85
CA ASP A 67 -1.21 4.23 4.17
C ASP A 67 -2.54 4.98 4.19
N ILE A 68 -2.77 5.85 3.20
CA ILE A 68 -3.98 6.69 3.07
C ILE A 68 -5.04 6.00 2.20
N LEU A 69 -4.60 5.24 1.19
CA LEU A 69 -5.44 4.50 0.23
C LEU A 69 -5.14 3.00 0.29
N PRO A 70 -5.29 2.34 1.45
CA PRO A 70 -4.98 0.93 1.59
C PRO A 70 -5.94 0.07 0.75
N LYS A 71 -5.44 -1.06 0.24
CA LYS A 71 -6.29 -2.08 -0.37
C LYS A 71 -7.23 -2.66 0.69
N LYS A 72 -8.52 -2.74 0.36
CA LYS A 72 -9.52 -3.32 1.27
C LYS A 72 -9.37 -4.84 1.30
N ILE A 73 -9.33 -5.40 2.49
CA ILE A 73 -9.42 -6.84 2.75
C ILE A 73 -10.60 -7.11 3.66
N LEU A 74 -11.34 -8.19 3.40
CA LEU A 74 -12.41 -8.63 4.29
C LEU A 74 -11.80 -9.21 5.57
N ALA A 75 -12.34 -8.84 6.74
CA ALA A 75 -11.83 -9.32 8.02
C ALA A 75 -11.75 -10.85 8.09
N SER A 76 -12.76 -11.56 7.60
CA SER A 76 -12.74 -13.03 7.53
C SER A 76 -11.61 -13.58 6.67
N LYS A 77 -11.29 -12.93 5.54
CA LYS A 77 -10.15 -13.30 4.69
C LYS A 77 -8.83 -13.07 5.43
N TYR A 78 -8.70 -11.93 6.11
CA TYR A 78 -7.50 -11.62 6.88
C TYR A 78 -7.28 -12.60 8.04
N LEU A 79 -8.33 -12.90 8.80
CA LEU A 79 -8.28 -13.90 9.89
C LEU A 79 -7.90 -15.30 9.37
N LYS A 80 -8.42 -15.68 8.20
CA LYS A 80 -8.04 -16.94 7.55
C LYS A 80 -6.55 -16.95 7.16
N MET A 81 -6.05 -15.88 6.54
CA MET A 81 -4.63 -15.75 6.18
C MET A 81 -3.72 -15.82 7.41
N LEU A 82 -4.12 -15.21 8.54
CA LEU A 82 -3.37 -15.30 9.79
C LEU A 82 -3.34 -16.71 10.37
N LYS A 83 -4.42 -17.48 10.20
CA LYS A 83 -4.46 -18.88 10.62
C LYS A 83 -3.56 -19.74 9.74
N GLU A 84 -3.69 -19.62 8.42
CA GLU A 84 -2.87 -20.37 7.45
C GLU A 84 -1.37 -20.11 7.66
N LYS A 85 -0.98 -18.84 7.85
CA LYS A 85 0.42 -18.49 8.12
C LYS A 85 0.96 -19.12 9.42
N ARG A 86 0.16 -19.15 10.49
CA ARG A 86 0.58 -19.78 11.74
C ARG A 86 0.74 -21.30 11.57
N ASP A 87 -0.20 -21.93 10.87
CA ASP A 87 -0.18 -23.37 10.64
C ASP A 87 1.05 -23.73 9.75
N GLU A 88 1.42 -22.90 8.76
CA GLU A 88 2.66 -23.02 7.97
C GLU A 88 3.94 -22.86 8.84
N ASP A 89 3.98 -21.85 9.72
CA ASP A 89 5.11 -21.62 10.62
C ASP A 89 5.28 -22.79 11.63
N GLU A 90 4.20 -23.49 12.01
CA GLU A 90 4.23 -24.67 12.90
C GLU A 90 4.75 -25.92 12.17
N GLU A 91 4.36 -26.13 10.90
CA GLU A 91 4.84 -27.26 10.07
C GLU A 91 6.33 -27.15 9.70
N GLU A 92 6.85 -25.93 9.48
CA GLU A 92 8.29 -25.71 9.24
C GLU A 92 9.16 -25.99 10.48
N ASN A 93 8.64 -25.75 11.69
CA ASN A 93 9.38 -25.99 12.95
C ASN A 93 9.38 -27.47 13.38
N ASP A 94 8.35 -28.25 13.07
CA ASP A 94 8.29 -29.70 13.38
C ASP A 94 9.17 -30.54 12.42
N SER A 95 9.53 -29.98 11.26
CA SER A 95 10.37 -30.64 10.26
C SER A 95 11.88 -30.55 10.55
N GLY A 96 12.30 -29.89 11.64
CA GLY A 96 13.69 -29.60 11.99
C GLY A 96 14.35 -30.55 13.01
N ASP A 97 13.60 -31.46 13.64
CA ASP A 97 14.11 -32.36 14.68
C ASP A 97 14.12 -33.82 14.20
N GLY A 98 15.16 -34.20 13.46
CA GLY A 98 15.22 -35.53 12.87
C GLY A 98 16.52 -35.93 12.22
N ASN A 99 17.68 -35.52 12.74
CA ASN A 99 18.93 -36.26 12.49
C ASN A 99 20.03 -35.92 13.51
N ASP A 100 19.86 -36.34 14.76
CA ASP A 100 20.98 -36.59 15.66
C ASP A 100 20.92 -38.04 16.17
N GLY A 101 21.97 -38.81 15.84
CA GLY A 101 22.30 -40.05 16.52
C GLY A 101 22.09 -41.34 15.72
N ASP A 102 23.16 -41.84 15.11
CA ASP A 102 23.66 -43.16 15.50
C ASP A 102 25.19 -43.21 15.34
N GLU A 103 25.86 -43.22 16.49
CA GLU A 103 27.21 -43.76 16.65
C GLU A 103 27.17 -45.28 16.42
N ALA A 104 28.19 -45.86 15.76
CA ALA A 104 28.92 -47.03 16.24
C ALA A 104 29.79 -47.70 15.14
N GLU A 105 31.09 -47.72 15.43
CA GLU A 105 32.07 -48.80 15.23
C GLU A 105 32.23 -49.48 13.86
N SER A 106 33.36 -49.20 13.19
CA SER A 106 34.46 -50.15 12.93
C SER A 106 35.63 -49.47 12.22
#